data_AF-A0A7S0XUG4-F1
#
_entry.id   AF-A0A7S0XUG4-F1
#
_cell.length_a   1.000
_cell.length_b   1.000
_cell.length_c   1.000
_cell.angle_alpha   90.00
_cell.angle_beta   90.00
_cell.angle_gamma   90.00
#
_symmetry.space_group_name_H-M   'P 1'
#
loop_
_entity.id
_entity.type
_entity.pdbx_description
1 polymer ?
#
loop_
_entity_poly.entity_id
_entity_poly.type
_entity_poly.pdbx_seq_one_letter_code
_entity_poly.pdbx_strand_id
1 'polypeptide(L)'
;TWGKPKIRWEDLNVWQRVNHFQEAKQLSRKDCLKKNIARYRNIPGKIGEAFDILPMTFTLPGDYVQFCTEFAKRYDTCPERNYWIMKPAGSSRGRGIFVFN
;
A
#
# COMPACT_ATOMS: atom_id res chain seq x y z
N THR A 1 21.32 2.47 11.46
CA THR A 1 19.89 2.79 11.73
C THR A 1 19.06 2.43 10.51
N TRP A 2 17.84 1.92 10.67
CA TRP A 2 16.92 1.55 9.57
C TRP A 2 16.28 2.77 8.86
N GLY A 3 16.79 3.97 9.11
CA GLY A 3 16.29 5.21 8.51
C GLY A 3 16.90 5.45 7.14
N LYS A 4 16.17 6.17 6.28
CA LYS A 4 16.67 6.59 4.97
C LYS A 4 18.02 7.32 5.14
N PRO A 5 19.09 6.90 4.45
CA PRO A 5 20.38 7.56 4.54
C PRO A 5 20.26 9.00 3.99
N LYS A 6 20.81 9.96 4.72
CA LYS A 6 20.90 11.37 4.29
C LYS A 6 22.15 11.53 3.42
N ILE A 7 22.07 11.05 2.19
CA ILE A 7 23.16 11.12 1.22
C ILE A 7 22.65 11.77 -0.07
N ARG A 8 23.51 12.58 -0.70
CA ARG A 8 23.32 12.99 -2.09
C ARG A 8 23.90 11.87 -2.95
N TRP A 9 23.06 11.31 -3.82
CA TRP A 9 23.45 10.18 -4.66
C TRP A 9 24.49 10.58 -5.72
N GLU A 10 24.47 11.84 -6.12
CA GLU A 10 25.42 12.47 -7.04
C GLU A 10 26.86 12.50 -6.48
N ASP A 11 27.00 12.53 -5.16
CA ASP A 11 28.31 12.61 -4.49
C ASP A 11 28.97 11.24 -4.29
N LEU A 12 28.29 10.15 -4.65
CA LEU A 12 28.81 8.79 -4.45
C LEU A 12 29.81 8.43 -5.56
N ASN A 13 30.98 7.96 -5.15
CA ASN A 13 31.95 7.37 -6.05
C ASN A 13 31.44 6.03 -6.61
N VAL A 14 31.93 5.64 -7.79
CA VAL A 14 31.50 4.43 -8.51
C VAL A 14 31.67 3.14 -7.69
N TRP A 15 32.64 3.10 -6.78
CA TRP A 15 32.89 1.95 -5.89
C TRP A 15 32.08 1.99 -4.58
N GLN A 16 31.50 3.13 -4.20
CA GLN A 16 30.68 3.21 -3.01
C GLN A 16 29.35 2.47 -3.21
N ARG A 17 28.85 1.88 -2.12
CA ARG A 17 27.61 1.11 -2.11
C ARG A 17 26.76 1.57 -0.94
N VAL A 18 25.46 1.65 -1.18
CA VAL A 18 24.47 2.07 -0.18
C VAL A 18 23.39 1.00 -0.11
N ASN A 19 23.10 0.50 1.09
CA ASN A 19 22.09 -0.54 1.30
C ASN A 19 20.65 0.00 1.32
N HIS A 20 20.33 0.91 0.39
CA HIS A 20 18.99 1.45 0.19
C HIS A 20 18.84 1.78 -1.29
N PHE A 21 17.79 1.29 -1.95
CA PHE A 21 17.51 1.70 -3.32
C PHE A 21 16.76 3.04 -3.33
N GLN A 22 17.05 3.87 -4.33
CA GLN A 22 16.23 5.04 -4.62
C GLN A 22 14.78 4.61 -4.90
N GLU A 23 13.82 5.41 -4.44
CA GLU A 23 12.39 5.14 -4.61
C GLU A 23 11.88 3.77 -4.09
N ALA A 24 12.64 3.07 -3.24
CA ALA A 24 12.18 1.82 -2.60
C ALA A 24 10.86 1.96 -1.82
N LYS A 25 10.50 3.18 -1.42
CA LYS A 25 9.20 3.53 -0.80
C LYS A 25 8.00 3.14 -1.68
N GLN A 26 8.19 3.03 -3.00
CA GLN A 26 7.14 2.66 -3.95
C GLN A 26 6.59 1.25 -3.68
N LEU A 27 7.45 0.36 -3.18
CA LEU A 27 7.07 -1.00 -2.78
C LEU A 27 6.84 -1.13 -1.26
N SER A 28 7.61 -0.41 -0.44
CA SER A 28 7.60 -0.62 1.02
C SER A 28 6.54 0.18 1.78
N ARG A 29 6.01 1.28 1.23
CA ARG A 29 4.88 2.01 1.83
C ARG A 29 3.56 1.46 1.33
N LYS A 30 2.59 1.32 2.23
CA LYS A 30 1.31 0.63 1.92
C LYS A 30 0.47 1.38 0.88
N ASP A 31 0.45 2.71 0.93
CA ASP A 31 -0.27 3.57 -0.02
C ASP A 31 0.36 3.52 -1.42
N CYS A 32 1.69 3.59 -1.50
CA CYS A 32 2.40 3.45 -2.76
C CYS A 32 2.24 2.04 -3.35
N LEU A 33 2.32 1.01 -2.52
CA LEU A 33 2.13 -0.38 -2.92
C LEU A 33 0.75 -0.59 -3.57
N LYS A 34 -0.32 -0.10 -2.94
CA LYS A 34 -1.69 -0.15 -3.50
C LYS A 34 -1.76 0.53 -4.85
N LYS A 35 -1.20 1.75 -4.97
CA LYS A 35 -1.19 2.50 -6.24
C LYS A 35 -0.46 1.74 -7.36
N ASN A 36 0.72 1.21 -7.05
CA ASN A 36 1.54 0.52 -8.04
C ASN A 36 0.93 -0.81 -8.48
N ILE A 37 0.39 -1.61 -7.55
CA ILE A 37 -0.28 -2.87 -7.92
C ILE A 37 -1.57 -2.59 -8.70
N ALA A 38 -2.37 -1.58 -8.30
CA ALA A 38 -3.57 -1.21 -9.05
C ALA A 38 -3.26 -0.81 -10.50
N ARG A 39 -2.13 -0.12 -10.73
CA ARG A 39 -1.67 0.23 -12.08
C ARG A 39 -1.45 -1.02 -12.95
N TYR A 40 -0.82 -2.07 -12.41
CA TYR A 40 -0.58 -3.31 -13.15
C TYR A 40 -1.82 -4.18 -13.28
N ARG A 41 -2.67 -4.22 -12.26
CA ARG A 41 -3.96 -4.92 -12.29
C ARG A 41 -4.88 -4.42 -13.41
N ASN A 42 -4.82 -3.13 -13.72
CA ASN A 42 -5.63 -2.52 -14.78
C ASN A 42 -5.09 -2.78 -16.20
N ILE A 43 -3.96 -3.48 -16.35
CA ILE A 43 -3.43 -3.86 -17.67
C ILE A 43 -4.21 -5.08 -18.18
N PRO A 44 -4.76 -5.06 -19.40
CA PRO A 44 -5.51 -6.18 -19.93
C PRO A 44 -4.63 -7.42 -20.18
N GLY A 45 -5.25 -8.59 -20.08
CA GLY A 45 -4.62 -9.88 -20.34
C GLY A 45 -3.96 -10.51 -19.12
N LYS A 46 -3.09 -11.50 -19.36
CA LYS A 46 -2.46 -12.34 -18.32
C LYS A 46 -1.69 -11.54 -17.27
N ILE A 47 -1.20 -10.35 -17.62
CA ILE A 47 -0.47 -9.48 -16.70
C ILE A 47 -1.43 -8.96 -15.62
N GLY A 48 -2.60 -8.43 -15.97
CA GLY A 48 -3.56 -7.92 -14.98
C GLY A 48 -4.03 -9.00 -14.00
N GLU A 49 -4.30 -10.20 -14.52
CA GLU A 49 -4.67 -11.37 -13.71
C GLU A 49 -3.58 -11.77 -12.71
N ALA A 50 -2.30 -11.72 -13.12
CA ALA A 50 -1.18 -12.01 -12.24
C ALA A 50 -1.01 -10.99 -11.08
N PHE A 51 -1.58 -9.79 -11.22
CA PHE A 51 -1.53 -8.74 -10.20
C PHE A 51 -2.82 -8.63 -9.35
N ASP A 52 -3.76 -9.59 -9.47
CA ASP A 52 -4.90 -9.72 -8.55
C ASP A 52 -4.50 -10.45 -7.24
N ILE A 53 -3.54 -9.85 -6.52
CA ILE A 53 -2.93 -10.44 -5.32
C ILE A 53 -3.21 -9.65 -4.04
N LEU A 54 -3.85 -8.49 -4.16
CA LEU A 54 -4.16 -7.63 -3.02
C LEU A 54 -5.63 -7.76 -2.64
N PRO A 55 -5.93 -7.78 -1.32
CA PRO A 55 -7.30 -7.59 -0.88
C PRO A 55 -7.78 -6.18 -1.23
N MET A 56 -9.10 -6.00 -1.29
CA MET A 56 -9.72 -4.69 -1.47
C MET A 56 -9.18 -3.69 -0.44
N THR A 57 -8.52 -2.64 -0.93
CA THR A 57 -7.76 -1.69 -0.12
C THR A 57 -8.03 -0.27 -0.60
N PHE A 58 -8.26 0.64 0.34
CA PHE A 58 -8.53 2.06 0.08
C PHE A 58 -7.44 2.93 0.72
N THR A 59 -7.05 4.02 0.04
CA THR A 59 -6.09 5.00 0.56
C THR A 59 -6.83 6.25 1.01
N LEU A 60 -6.91 6.46 2.32
CA LEU A 60 -7.58 7.63 2.90
C LEU A 60 -6.64 8.84 2.98
N PRO A 61 -7.17 10.08 2.85
CA PRO A 61 -8.59 10.43 2.70
C PRO A 61 -9.13 10.31 1.26
N GLY A 62 -8.26 10.10 0.26
CA GLY A 62 -8.65 10.17 -1.16
C GLY A 62 -9.75 9.20 -1.60
N ASP A 63 -9.72 7.96 -1.08
CA ASP A 63 -10.67 6.91 -1.44
C ASP A 63 -11.82 6.77 -0.41
N TYR A 64 -12.07 7.78 0.44
CA TYR A 64 -13.02 7.68 1.56
C TYR A 64 -14.46 7.38 1.11
N VAL A 65 -14.94 8.08 0.09
CA VAL A 65 -16.30 7.90 -0.43
C VAL A 65 -16.51 6.47 -0.95
N GLN A 66 -15.53 5.95 -1.72
CA GLN A 66 -15.56 4.58 -2.25
C GLN A 66 -15.56 3.55 -1.13
N PHE A 67 -14.77 3.80 -0.08
CA PHE A 67 -14.75 2.96 1.11
C PHE A 67 -16.13 2.92 1.77
N CYS A 68 -16.78 4.06 2.01
CA CYS A 68 -18.11 4.12 2.61
C CYS A 68 -19.15 3.35 1.80
N THR A 69 -19.10 3.46 0.46
CA THR A 69 -20.00 2.71 -0.43
C THR A 69 -19.81 1.20 -0.30
N GLU A 70 -18.58 0.70 -0.36
CA GLU A 70 -18.31 -0.74 -0.25
C GLU A 70 -18.56 -1.28 1.16
N PHE A 71 -18.32 -0.46 2.18
CA PHE A 71 -18.62 -0.78 3.57
C PHE A 71 -20.13 -0.98 3.78
N ALA A 72 -20.96 -0.03 3.31
CA ALA A 72 -22.42 -0.16 3.39
C ALA A 72 -22.94 -1.36 2.60
N LYS A 73 -22.42 -1.58 1.39
CA LYS A 73 -22.79 -2.73 0.54
C LYS A 73 -22.48 -4.08 1.20
N ARG A 74 -21.35 -4.20 1.91
CA ARG A 74 -21.02 -5.43 2.65
C ARG A 74 -21.89 -5.60 3.88
N TYR A 75 -22.24 -4.50 4.54
CA TYR A 75 -23.18 -4.52 5.67
C TYR A 75 -24.54 -5.10 5.26
N ASP A 76 -25.03 -4.77 4.05
CA ASP A 76 -26.31 -5.29 3.55
C ASP A 76 -26.26 -6.77 3.13
N THR A 77 -25.10 -7.26 2.69
CA THR A 77 -24.97 -8.61 2.08
C THR A 77 -24.50 -9.68 3.05
N CYS A 78 -23.58 -9.36 3.97
CA CYS A 78 -23.00 -10.30 4.93
C CYS A 78 -22.43 -9.53 6.14
N PRO A 79 -23.31 -8.93 6.98
CA PRO A 79 -22.88 -8.07 8.08
C PRO A 79 -21.96 -8.77 9.09
N GLU A 80 -22.12 -10.09 9.27
CA GLU A 80 -21.28 -10.90 10.16
C GLU A 80 -19.83 -11.08 9.68
N ARG A 81 -19.52 -10.73 8.42
CA ARG A 81 -18.15 -10.78 7.86
C ARG A 81 -17.62 -9.41 7.41
N ASN A 82 -18.27 -8.32 7.78
CA ASN A 82 -17.86 -6.97 7.39
C ASN A 82 -16.67 -6.43 8.21
N TYR A 83 -15.59 -7.19 8.35
CA TYR A 83 -14.41 -6.75 9.08
C TYR A 83 -13.40 -6.01 8.19
N TRP A 84 -12.90 -4.89 8.69
CA TRP A 84 -11.92 -4.03 8.03
C TRP A 84 -10.73 -3.77 8.95
N ILE A 85 -9.55 -3.62 8.35
CA ILE A 85 -8.31 -3.34 9.06
C ILE A 85 -7.72 -2.02 8.58
N MET A 86 -7.71 -1.02 9.45
CA MET A 86 -7.02 0.24 9.17
C MET A 86 -5.55 0.12 9.53
N LYS A 87 -4.68 0.58 8.63
CA LYS A 87 -3.23 0.60 8.85
C LYS A 87 -2.65 1.96 8.44
N PRO A 88 -1.74 2.54 9.24
CA PRO A 88 -1.00 3.73 8.83
C PRO A 88 -0.06 3.40 7.65
N ALA A 89 0.00 4.32 6.68
CA ALA A 89 0.72 4.13 5.42
C ALA A 89 2.23 3.85 5.61
N GLY A 90 2.90 4.65 6.44
CA GLY A 90 4.36 4.64 6.64
C GLY A 90 4.83 4.11 8.00
N SER A 91 3.97 3.48 8.80
CA SER A 91 4.37 2.92 10.11
C SER A 91 4.66 1.42 10.04
N SER A 92 5.41 0.94 11.03
CA SER A 92 5.84 -0.44 11.21
C SER A 92 5.61 -0.92 12.66
N ARG A 93 5.79 -2.23 12.88
CA ARG A 93 5.62 -2.92 14.18
C ARG A 93 4.18 -2.93 14.71
N GLY A 94 3.20 -2.98 13.81
CA GLY A 94 1.78 -3.05 14.20
C GLY A 94 1.19 -1.78 14.84
N ARG A 95 1.99 -0.72 15.04
CA ARG A 95 1.54 0.50 15.71
C ARG A 95 0.50 1.24 14.88
N GLY A 96 -0.60 1.63 15.52
CA GLY A 96 -1.71 2.34 14.88
C GLY A 96 -2.59 1.47 13.98
N ILE A 97 -2.43 0.14 14.01
CA ILE A 97 -3.36 -0.78 13.36
C ILE A 97 -4.58 -0.96 14.26
N PHE A 98 -5.76 -0.89 13.67
CA PHE A 98 -7.00 -1.27 14.35
C PHE A 98 -7.93 -1.99 13.38
N VAL A 99 -8.73 -2.90 13.94
CA VAL A 99 -9.74 -3.68 13.22
C VAL A 99 -11.10 -3.17 13.65
N PHE A 100 -12.02 -3.02 12.71
CA PHE A 100 -13.38 -2.54 12.96
C PHE A 100 -14.38 -3.28 12.06
N ASN A 101 -15.65 -3.29 12.44
CA ASN A 101 -16.77 -3.77 11.62
C ASN A 101 -17.69 -2.60 11.34
#